data_AF-A0A1R1XSS2-F1
#
_entry.id   AF-A0A1R1XSS2-F1
#
_cell.length_a   1.000
_cell.length_b   1.000
_cell.length_c   1.000
_cell.angle_alpha   90.00
_cell.angle_beta   90.00
_cell.angle_gamma   90.00
#
_symmetry.space_group_name_H-M   'P 1'
#
loop_
_entity.id
_entity.type
_entity.pdbx_description
1 polymer ?
#
loop_
_entity_poly.entity_id
_entity_poly.type
_entity_poly.pdbx_seq_one_letter_code
_entity_poly.pdbx_strand_id
1 'polypeptide(L)'
;MSRDRFGEFQQRSGTAGYAQDDFNNAHSINMNQISGHTSDQKFFKMIDDVKAKISDLDSQTQQVRYLSDKTLSSINDQTFQASRNELELLNRQVEHEIKQTKADLEYIQSVCNEPSLSRTQSIARIGRHQALSKNFASLITKYQQIKHEFYDKSKMRLKRQFLIAKPNATEEEIDDAIENQQANNIFAQAVLNSNRSGEARRVLKDIEDRHKDILNIEKTINELATMFEQVSGMISEQQEMIDNIENGVEDANEQIIGASSEVAKAVVYRKKSRKVNTTPTLPTSSLFYILTLSYFFLLS
;
A
#
# COMPACT_ATOMS: atom_id res chain seq x y z
N MET A 1 -16.40 4.26 -29.37
CA MET A 1 -15.14 3.88 -30.03
C MET A 1 -14.23 5.10 -30.03
N SER A 2 -13.18 5.07 -29.20
CA SER A 2 -12.22 6.17 -29.10
C SER A 2 -11.40 6.26 -30.39
N ARG A 3 -11.49 7.39 -31.10
CA ARG A 3 -10.69 7.65 -32.29
C ARG A 3 -9.25 7.92 -31.89
N ASP A 4 -8.34 7.05 -32.34
CA ASP A 4 -6.90 7.25 -32.20
C ASP A 4 -6.47 8.49 -33.02
N ARG A 5 -5.90 9.48 -32.34
CA ARG A 5 -5.42 10.76 -32.91
C ARG A 5 -3.89 10.84 -32.98
N PHE A 6 -3.20 9.75 -32.65
CA PHE A 6 -1.74 9.72 -32.61
C PHE A 6 -1.12 9.94 -34.00
N GLY A 7 -1.73 9.37 -35.05
CA GLY A 7 -1.29 9.57 -36.43
C GLY A 7 -1.47 11.01 -36.94
N GLU A 8 -2.55 11.68 -36.53
CA GLU A 8 -2.86 13.07 -36.91
C GLU A 8 -1.82 14.05 -36.33
N PHE A 9 -1.27 13.71 -35.16
CA PHE A 9 -0.23 14.47 -34.50
C PHE A 9 1.13 14.32 -35.20
N GLN A 10 1.47 13.11 -35.67
CA GLN A 10 2.71 12.89 -36.44
C GLN A 10 2.67 13.59 -37.81
N GLN A 11 1.52 13.60 -38.48
CA GLN A 11 1.37 14.28 -39.76
C GLN A 11 1.49 15.80 -39.63
N ARG A 12 0.93 16.41 -38.58
CA ARG A 12 1.11 17.85 -38.31
C ARG A 12 2.53 18.23 -37.94
N SER A 13 3.30 17.31 -37.35
CA SER A 13 4.72 17.53 -37.04
C SER A 13 5.64 17.48 -38.27
N GLY A 14 5.22 16.81 -39.36
CA GLY A 14 6.06 16.61 -40.55
C GLY A 14 6.00 17.73 -41.59
N THR A 15 5.04 18.66 -41.51
CA THR A 15 4.79 19.68 -42.55
C THR A 15 5.03 21.12 -42.10
N ALA A 16 5.87 21.34 -41.08
CA ALA A 16 6.37 22.67 -40.73
C ALA A 16 7.84 22.79 -41.14
N GLY A 17 8.07 23.18 -42.39
CA GLY A 17 9.40 23.56 -42.87
C GLY A 17 9.90 24.79 -42.13
N TYR A 18 10.65 24.59 -41.05
CA TYR A 18 11.51 25.60 -40.48
C TYR A 18 12.90 25.44 -41.10
N ALA A 19 13.37 26.52 -41.73
CA ALA A 19 14.72 26.63 -42.27
C ALA A 19 15.75 26.20 -41.21
N GLN A 20 16.61 25.29 -41.62
CA GLN A 20 17.56 24.56 -40.81
C GLN A 20 18.93 25.20 -40.96
N ASP A 21 19.11 26.39 -40.39
CA ASP A 21 20.42 27.00 -40.17
C ASP A 21 20.30 27.90 -38.93
N ASP A 22 21.33 27.91 -38.07
CA ASP A 22 21.47 28.69 -36.81
C ASP A 22 20.97 28.09 -35.47
N PHE A 23 21.17 26.80 -35.22
CA PHE A 23 21.12 26.25 -33.84
C PHE A 23 22.30 25.32 -33.48
N ASN A 24 23.51 25.63 -33.92
CA ASN A 24 24.72 24.90 -33.48
C ASN A 24 25.32 25.41 -32.16
N ASN A 25 24.59 26.21 -31.37
CA ASN A 25 25.04 26.59 -30.03
C ASN A 25 23.88 26.71 -29.03
N ALA A 26 23.17 25.60 -28.84
CA ALA A 26 22.32 25.41 -27.67
C ALA A 26 22.81 24.15 -26.96
N HIS A 27 23.24 24.35 -25.72
CA HIS A 27 23.58 23.33 -24.73
C HIS A 27 22.70 22.09 -24.93
N SER A 28 23.31 20.97 -25.31
CA SER A 28 22.65 19.68 -25.26
C SER A 28 22.21 19.47 -23.81
N ILE A 29 20.91 19.59 -23.54
CA ILE A 29 20.36 19.15 -22.27
C ILE A 29 20.61 17.66 -22.23
N ASN A 30 21.60 17.27 -21.43
CA ASN A 30 21.98 15.90 -21.23
C ASN A 30 20.83 15.21 -20.47
N MET A 31 19.95 14.53 -21.20
CA MET A 31 18.90 13.67 -20.65
C MET A 31 19.45 12.39 -19.97
N ASN A 32 20.76 12.25 -19.75
CA ASN A 32 21.33 11.18 -18.93
C ASN A 32 21.43 11.54 -17.44
N GLN A 33 20.89 12.68 -16.99
CA GLN A 33 20.76 12.98 -15.56
C GLN A 33 19.44 12.47 -14.92
N ILE A 34 18.71 11.55 -15.56
CA ILE A 34 17.76 10.68 -14.85
C ILE A 34 18.53 9.50 -14.24
N SER A 35 19.56 9.78 -13.44
CA SER A 35 20.22 8.78 -12.60
C SER A 35 19.53 8.74 -11.24
N GLY A 36 18.25 8.37 -11.23
CA GLY A 36 17.48 8.06 -10.02
C GLY A 36 17.37 6.55 -9.76
N HIS A 37 18.14 5.73 -10.48
CA HIS A 37 17.81 4.32 -10.70
C HIS A 37 17.97 3.38 -9.49
N THR A 38 18.60 3.78 -8.38
CA THR A 38 18.83 2.83 -7.27
C THR A 38 17.81 2.95 -6.13
N SER A 39 17.18 4.11 -5.90
CA SER A 39 16.19 4.30 -4.82
C SER A 39 14.80 3.84 -5.22
N ASP A 40 14.33 4.22 -6.42
CA ASP A 40 13.01 3.82 -6.93
C ASP A 40 12.92 2.31 -7.21
N GLN A 41 13.98 1.70 -7.75
CA GLN A 41 14.02 0.25 -7.98
C GLN A 41 13.91 -0.54 -6.68
N LYS A 42 14.59 -0.11 -5.61
CA LYS A 42 14.48 -0.75 -4.29
C LYS A 42 13.08 -0.62 -3.74
N PHE A 43 12.47 0.57 -3.84
CA PHE A 43 11.09 0.79 -3.41
C PHE A 43 10.11 -0.11 -4.17
N PHE A 44 10.19 -0.16 -5.51
CA PHE A 44 9.29 -1.01 -6.29
C PHE A 44 9.47 -2.49 -5.97
N LYS A 45 10.70 -2.94 -5.74
CA LYS A 45 10.94 -4.30 -5.27
C LYS A 45 10.26 -4.58 -3.94
N MET A 46 10.33 -3.68 -2.96
CA MET A 46 9.62 -3.84 -1.68
C MET A 46 8.10 -3.94 -1.87
N ILE A 47 7.53 -3.10 -2.75
CA ILE A 47 6.11 -3.15 -3.09
C ILE A 47 5.73 -4.51 -3.70
N ASP A 48 6.53 -5.01 -4.63
CA ASP A 48 6.29 -6.29 -5.29
C ASP A 48 6.44 -7.47 -4.30
N ASP A 49 7.45 -7.43 -3.43
CA ASP A 49 7.68 -8.42 -2.39
C ASP A 49 6.50 -8.49 -1.40
N VAL A 50 6.02 -7.33 -0.92
CA VAL A 50 4.84 -7.26 -0.03
C VAL A 50 3.57 -7.71 -0.74
N LYS A 51 3.39 -7.33 -2.02
CA LYS A 51 2.25 -7.78 -2.81
C LYS A 51 2.23 -9.31 -2.98
N ALA A 52 3.40 -9.92 -3.21
CA ALA A 52 3.53 -11.37 -3.29
C ALA A 52 3.17 -12.02 -1.94
N LYS A 53 3.71 -11.51 -0.82
CA LYS A 53 3.36 -12.00 0.53
C LYS A 53 1.86 -11.93 0.82
N ILE A 54 1.18 -10.83 0.45
CA ILE A 54 -0.28 -10.71 0.61
C ILE A 54 -1.02 -11.77 -0.21
N SER A 55 -0.57 -12.04 -1.44
CA SER A 55 -1.16 -13.08 -2.30
C SER A 55 -0.95 -14.48 -1.73
N ASP A 56 0.25 -14.77 -1.22
CA ASP A 56 0.58 -16.05 -0.61
C ASP A 56 -0.23 -16.27 0.67
N LEU A 57 -0.34 -15.24 1.52
CA LEU A 57 -1.21 -15.24 2.69
C LEU A 57 -2.68 -15.48 2.33
N ASP A 58 -3.21 -14.88 1.26
CA ASP A 58 -4.59 -15.13 0.82
C ASP A 58 -4.78 -16.63 0.50
N SER A 59 -3.83 -17.25 -0.20
CA SER A 59 -3.85 -18.70 -0.45
C SER A 59 -3.78 -19.53 0.85
N GLN A 60 -2.85 -19.21 1.73
CA GLN A 60 -2.69 -19.90 3.02
C GLN A 60 -3.93 -19.77 3.91
N THR A 61 -4.60 -18.61 3.92
CA THR A 61 -5.84 -18.43 4.71
C THR A 61 -6.97 -19.33 4.19
N GLN A 62 -7.06 -19.56 2.87
CA GLN A 62 -8.00 -20.54 2.31
C GLN A 62 -7.62 -21.97 2.69
N GLN A 63 -6.33 -22.30 2.76
CA GLN A 63 -5.88 -23.60 3.27
C GLN A 63 -6.22 -23.78 4.75
N VAL A 64 -6.08 -22.74 5.57
CA VAL A 64 -6.54 -22.75 6.98
C VAL A 64 -8.04 -23.04 7.06
N ARG A 65 -8.85 -22.43 6.19
CA ARG A 65 -10.29 -22.71 6.13
C ARG A 65 -10.56 -24.17 5.82
N TYR A 66 -9.91 -24.71 4.79
CA TYR A 66 -10.05 -26.11 4.40
C TYR A 66 -9.65 -27.08 5.52
N LEU A 67 -8.49 -26.85 6.16
CA LEU A 67 -8.01 -27.69 7.27
C LEU A 67 -8.91 -27.56 8.51
N SER A 68 -9.42 -26.37 8.80
CA SER A 68 -10.43 -26.14 9.85
C SER A 68 -11.69 -26.98 9.61
N ASP A 69 -12.22 -26.99 8.39
CA ASP A 69 -13.40 -27.80 8.06
C ASP A 69 -13.10 -29.32 8.06
N LYS A 70 -11.89 -29.70 7.62
CA LYS A 70 -11.42 -31.10 7.64
C LYS A 70 -11.27 -31.63 9.06
N THR A 71 -10.66 -30.87 9.97
CA THR A 71 -10.50 -31.25 11.38
C THR A 71 -11.84 -31.37 12.09
N LEU A 72 -12.83 -30.54 11.73
CA LEU A 72 -14.18 -30.70 12.25
C LEU A 72 -14.82 -31.98 11.67
N SER A 73 -14.76 -32.22 10.36
CA SER A 73 -15.47 -33.34 9.73
C SER A 73 -14.86 -34.73 9.97
N SER A 74 -13.58 -34.84 10.32
CA SER A 74 -12.91 -36.13 10.50
C SER A 74 -13.45 -36.94 11.68
N ILE A 75 -13.79 -38.21 11.43
CA ILE A 75 -14.29 -39.18 12.44
C ILE A 75 -13.17 -40.14 12.91
N ASN A 76 -12.09 -40.28 12.12
CA ASN A 76 -10.95 -41.14 12.46
C ASN A 76 -9.90 -40.36 13.25
N ASP A 77 -9.60 -40.84 14.46
CA ASP A 77 -8.64 -40.26 15.42
C ASP A 77 -7.25 -39.98 14.81
N GLN A 78 -6.71 -40.86 13.96
CA GLN A 78 -5.39 -40.64 13.35
C GLN A 78 -5.41 -39.50 12.33
N THR A 79 -6.43 -39.47 11.47
CA THR A 79 -6.58 -38.41 10.45
C THR A 79 -6.92 -37.06 11.08
N PHE A 80 -7.66 -37.07 12.20
CA PHE A 80 -7.97 -35.88 12.99
C PHE A 80 -6.70 -35.27 13.57
N GLN A 81 -5.88 -36.06 14.28
CA GLN A 81 -4.65 -35.57 14.90
C GLN A 81 -3.65 -35.06 13.86
N ALA A 82 -3.49 -35.77 12.73
CA ALA A 82 -2.63 -35.31 11.64
C ALA A 82 -3.09 -33.95 11.07
N SER A 83 -4.39 -33.81 10.77
CA SER A 83 -4.94 -32.57 10.22
C SER A 83 -4.90 -31.41 11.23
N ARG A 84 -5.05 -31.70 12.53
CA ARG A 84 -4.95 -30.71 13.62
C ARG A 84 -3.53 -30.18 13.76
N ASN A 85 -2.53 -31.05 13.73
CA ASN A 85 -1.12 -30.65 13.78
C ASN A 85 -0.74 -29.80 12.56
N GLU A 86 -1.21 -30.18 11.37
CA GLU A 86 -1.03 -29.41 10.14
C GLU A 86 -1.68 -28.03 10.24
N LEU A 87 -2.91 -27.95 10.75
CA LEU A 87 -3.63 -26.70 10.99
C LEU A 87 -2.90 -25.79 11.99
N GLU A 88 -2.39 -26.34 13.09
CA GLU A 88 -1.61 -25.57 14.07
C GLU A 88 -0.33 -24.98 13.48
N LEU A 89 0.41 -25.77 12.69
CA LEU A 89 1.63 -25.31 12.02
C LEU A 89 1.31 -24.19 11.04
N LEU A 90 0.29 -24.38 10.20
CA LEU A 90 -0.13 -23.38 9.23
C LEU A 90 -0.62 -22.09 9.91
N ASN A 91 -1.37 -22.20 11.02
CA ASN A 91 -1.79 -21.03 11.79
C ASN A 91 -0.59 -20.22 12.31
N ARG A 92 0.41 -20.89 12.89
CA ARG A 92 1.63 -20.22 13.37
C ARG A 92 2.38 -19.54 12.23
N GLN A 93 2.46 -20.17 11.08
CA GLN A 93 3.09 -19.61 9.89
C GLN A 93 2.34 -18.36 9.40
N VAL A 94 1.03 -18.45 9.21
CA VAL A 94 0.18 -17.33 8.76
C VAL A 94 0.28 -16.16 9.73
N GLU A 95 0.21 -16.41 11.05
CA GLU A 95 0.33 -15.36 12.07
C GLU A 95 1.72 -14.68 12.04
N HIS A 96 2.79 -15.44 11.79
CA HIS A 96 4.12 -14.91 11.64
C HIS A 96 4.27 -14.05 10.37
N GLU A 97 3.80 -14.55 9.23
CA GLU A 97 3.84 -13.85 7.95
C GLU A 97 2.98 -12.58 7.95
N ILE A 98 1.83 -12.58 8.65
CA ILE A 98 1.02 -11.39 8.90
C ILE A 98 1.84 -10.33 9.66
N LYS A 99 2.50 -10.72 10.76
CA LYS A 99 3.32 -9.81 11.57
C LYS A 99 4.48 -9.24 10.76
N GLN A 100 5.13 -10.05 9.93
CA GLN A 100 6.20 -9.59 9.02
C GLN A 100 5.68 -8.64 7.94
N THR A 101 4.55 -8.97 7.30
CA THR A 101 3.95 -8.14 6.24
C THR A 101 3.55 -6.77 6.79
N LYS A 102 3.04 -6.72 8.03
CA LYS A 102 2.78 -5.45 8.71
C LYS A 102 4.09 -4.64 8.89
N ALA A 103 5.15 -5.26 9.42
CA ALA A 103 6.43 -4.58 9.63
C ALA A 103 7.02 -4.03 8.31
N ASP A 104 6.85 -4.77 7.21
CA ASP A 104 7.26 -4.31 5.89
C ASP A 104 6.44 -3.10 5.42
N LEU A 105 5.12 -3.08 5.68
CA LEU A 105 4.28 -1.91 5.39
C LEU A 105 4.70 -0.68 6.21
N GLU A 106 4.95 -0.83 7.51
CA GLU A 106 5.48 0.25 8.36
C GLU A 106 6.81 0.80 7.83
N TYR A 107 7.68 -0.10 7.36
CA TYR A 107 8.94 0.31 6.73
C TYR A 107 8.71 1.07 5.42
N ILE A 108 7.84 0.58 4.53
CA ILE A 108 7.50 1.26 3.27
C ILE A 108 6.90 2.65 3.56
N GLN A 109 6.04 2.78 4.58
CA GLN A 109 5.49 4.06 5.02
C GLN A 109 6.61 5.06 5.37
N SER A 110 7.65 4.62 6.09
CA SER A 110 8.79 5.47 6.44
C SER A 110 9.55 5.96 5.19
N VAL A 111 9.68 5.10 4.18
CA VAL A 111 10.38 5.40 2.91
C VAL A 111 9.53 6.28 1.97
N CYS A 112 8.21 6.31 2.13
CA CYS A 112 7.32 7.23 1.42
C CYS A 112 7.48 8.70 1.85
N ASN A 113 7.95 8.91 3.09
CA ASN A 113 8.05 10.22 3.74
C ASN A 113 9.48 10.80 3.70
N GLU A 114 10.38 10.26 2.88
CA GLU A 114 11.75 10.76 2.79
C GLU A 114 11.81 12.21 2.24
N PRO A 115 12.53 13.14 2.91
CA PRO A 115 12.66 14.54 2.46
C PRO A 115 13.37 14.71 1.11
N SER A 116 14.06 13.67 0.65
CA SER A 116 14.83 13.67 -0.60
C SER A 116 13.95 13.52 -1.85
N LEU A 117 12.68 13.14 -1.68
CA LEU A 117 11.77 12.81 -2.77
C LEU A 117 11.15 14.05 -3.39
N SER A 118 11.00 14.02 -4.72
CA SER A 118 10.11 14.96 -5.40
C SER A 118 8.67 14.76 -4.93
N ARG A 119 7.88 15.85 -4.90
CA ARG A 119 6.44 15.82 -4.57
C ARG A 119 5.68 14.77 -5.38
N THR A 120 5.92 14.69 -6.69
CA THR A 120 5.28 13.69 -7.58
C THR A 120 5.69 12.25 -7.25
N GLN A 121 6.95 12.02 -6.87
CA GLN A 121 7.42 10.71 -6.44
C GLN A 121 6.78 10.31 -5.10
N SER A 122 6.70 11.24 -4.15
CA SER A 122 6.05 10.99 -2.85
C SER A 122 4.58 10.59 -3.02
N ILE A 123 3.78 11.32 -3.80
CA ILE A 123 2.37 10.95 -4.11
C ILE A 123 2.29 9.54 -4.68
N ALA A 124 3.12 9.25 -5.68
CA ALA A 124 3.09 7.97 -6.37
C ALA A 124 3.49 6.81 -5.44
N ARG A 125 4.37 7.04 -4.46
CA ARG A 125 4.76 6.05 -3.45
C ARG A 125 3.67 5.88 -2.39
N ILE A 126 3.10 6.98 -1.87
CA ILE A 126 2.00 6.96 -0.89
C ILE A 126 0.78 6.22 -1.46
N GLY A 127 0.36 6.53 -2.69
CA GLY A 127 -0.78 5.85 -3.31
C GLY A 127 -0.58 4.34 -3.48
N ARG A 128 0.64 3.89 -3.78
CA ARG A 128 0.99 2.46 -3.84
C ARG A 128 0.96 1.81 -2.46
N HIS A 129 1.53 2.45 -1.46
CA HIS A 129 1.47 1.98 -0.08
C HIS A 129 0.01 1.86 0.37
N GLN A 130 -0.81 2.91 0.20
CA GLN A 130 -2.22 2.92 0.59
C GLN A 130 -3.01 1.78 -0.06
N ALA A 131 -2.73 1.47 -1.34
CA ALA A 131 -3.33 0.33 -2.03
C ALA A 131 -2.93 -1.02 -1.40
N LEU A 132 -1.66 -1.20 -1.05
CA LEU A 132 -1.20 -2.40 -0.34
C LEU A 132 -1.82 -2.52 1.05
N SER A 133 -1.87 -1.44 1.83
CA SER A 133 -2.48 -1.43 3.16
C SER A 133 -3.97 -1.78 3.09
N LYS A 134 -4.71 -1.28 2.10
CA LYS A 134 -6.12 -1.66 1.87
C LYS A 134 -6.28 -3.15 1.54
N ASN A 135 -5.41 -3.69 0.68
CA ASN A 135 -5.43 -5.11 0.34
C ASN A 135 -5.09 -5.98 1.56
N PHE A 136 -4.10 -5.58 2.36
CA PHE A 136 -3.73 -6.25 3.58
C PHE A 136 -4.84 -6.19 4.64
N ALA A 137 -5.48 -5.03 4.83
CA ALA A 137 -6.65 -4.91 5.71
C ALA A 137 -7.79 -5.86 5.29
N SER A 138 -8.08 -5.95 3.98
CA SER A 138 -9.07 -6.89 3.47
C SER A 138 -8.71 -8.35 3.77
N LEU A 139 -7.44 -8.73 3.60
CA LEU A 139 -6.93 -10.06 3.96
C LEU A 139 -7.11 -10.34 5.46
N ILE A 140 -6.76 -9.40 6.34
CA ILE A 140 -6.94 -9.53 7.79
C ILE A 140 -8.41 -9.75 8.14
N THR A 141 -9.32 -8.98 7.55
CA THR A 141 -10.78 -9.17 7.74
C THR A 141 -11.24 -10.54 7.27
N LYS A 142 -10.80 -11.02 6.09
CA LYS A 142 -11.13 -12.37 5.61
C LYS A 142 -10.61 -13.45 6.57
N TYR A 143 -9.39 -13.31 7.06
CA TYR A 143 -8.82 -14.29 7.98
C TYR A 143 -9.55 -14.29 9.33
N GLN A 144 -9.92 -13.11 9.84
CA GLN A 144 -10.74 -12.96 11.03
C GLN A 144 -12.11 -13.63 10.87
N GLN A 145 -12.77 -13.49 9.71
CA GLN A 145 -14.02 -14.18 9.40
C GLN A 145 -13.86 -15.70 9.43
N ILE A 146 -12.80 -16.24 8.81
CA ILE A 146 -12.50 -17.68 8.86
C ILE A 146 -12.31 -18.16 10.30
N LYS A 147 -11.62 -17.37 11.14
CA LYS A 147 -11.44 -17.69 12.56
C LYS A 147 -12.75 -17.65 13.34
N HIS A 148 -13.62 -16.67 13.09
CA HIS A 148 -14.95 -16.63 13.70
C HIS A 148 -15.81 -17.82 13.30
N GLU A 149 -15.84 -18.19 12.01
CA GLU A 149 -16.55 -19.39 11.56
C GLU A 149 -16.03 -20.65 12.27
N PHE A 150 -14.71 -20.76 12.46
CA PHE A 150 -14.11 -21.89 13.16
C PHE A 150 -14.39 -21.88 14.66
N TYR A 151 -14.42 -20.70 15.28
CA TYR A 151 -14.83 -20.49 16.66
C TYR A 151 -16.26 -20.99 16.90
N ASP A 152 -17.23 -20.53 16.11
CA ASP A 152 -18.64 -20.88 16.28
C ASP A 152 -18.86 -22.39 16.12
N LYS A 153 -18.24 -23.00 15.09
CA LYS A 153 -18.31 -24.44 14.87
C LYS A 153 -17.67 -25.23 16.02
N SER A 154 -16.57 -24.73 16.58
CA SER A 154 -15.87 -25.37 17.71
C SER A 154 -16.69 -25.28 19.00
N LYS A 155 -17.26 -24.09 19.29
CA LYS A 155 -18.17 -23.86 20.42
C LYS A 155 -19.41 -24.77 20.33
N MET A 156 -20.03 -24.87 19.15
CA MET A 156 -21.17 -25.75 18.93
C MET A 156 -20.84 -27.23 19.19
N ARG A 157 -19.66 -27.70 18.77
CA ARG A 157 -19.23 -29.08 19.02
C ARG A 157 -18.93 -29.33 20.49
N LEU A 158 -18.28 -28.39 21.16
CA LEU A 158 -18.02 -28.48 22.58
C LEU A 158 -19.33 -28.58 23.38
N LYS A 159 -20.33 -27.74 23.05
CA LYS A 159 -21.69 -27.83 23.62
C LYS A 159 -22.33 -29.20 23.41
N ARG A 160 -22.19 -29.81 22.22
CA ARG A 160 -22.70 -31.16 21.96
C ARG A 160 -21.99 -32.23 22.80
N GLN A 161 -20.66 -32.17 22.91
CA GLN A 161 -19.90 -33.10 23.75
C GLN A 161 -20.25 -32.94 25.23
N PHE A 162 -20.50 -31.70 25.67
CA PHE A 162 -21.00 -31.40 27.01
C PHE A 162 -22.32 -32.14 27.28
N LEU A 163 -23.30 -31.97 26.39
CA LEU A 163 -24.62 -32.58 26.56
C LEU A 163 -24.60 -34.12 26.51
N ILE A 164 -23.64 -34.72 25.81
CA ILE A 164 -23.44 -36.18 25.86
C ILE A 164 -22.95 -36.60 27.25
N ALA A 165 -22.05 -35.83 27.87
CA ALA A 165 -21.53 -36.12 29.21
C ALA A 165 -22.52 -35.78 30.33
N LYS A 166 -23.27 -34.68 30.21
CA LYS A 166 -24.31 -34.22 31.16
C LYS A 166 -25.58 -33.83 30.40
N PRO A 167 -26.49 -34.79 30.12
CA PRO A 167 -27.70 -34.54 29.32
C PRO A 167 -28.69 -33.52 29.89
N ASN A 168 -28.66 -33.28 31.21
CA ASN A 168 -29.57 -32.38 31.92
C ASN A 168 -28.94 -31.00 32.20
N ALA A 169 -27.87 -30.65 31.51
CA ALA A 169 -27.20 -29.36 31.69
C ALA A 169 -28.04 -28.21 31.13
N THR A 170 -28.11 -27.09 31.85
CA THR A 170 -28.76 -25.87 31.33
C THR A 170 -27.85 -25.16 30.33
N GLU A 171 -28.40 -24.28 29.49
CA GLU A 171 -27.56 -23.51 28.55
C GLU A 171 -26.56 -22.62 29.29
N GLU A 172 -26.99 -21.99 30.38
CA GLU A 172 -26.15 -21.15 31.25
C GLU A 172 -24.98 -21.95 31.83
N GLU A 173 -25.22 -23.18 32.33
CA GLU A 173 -24.15 -24.06 32.81
C GLU A 173 -23.14 -24.43 31.72
N ILE A 174 -23.59 -24.56 30.47
CA ILE A 174 -22.71 -24.92 29.34
C ILE A 174 -21.89 -23.71 28.90
N ASP A 175 -22.50 -22.54 28.80
CA ASP A 175 -21.82 -21.31 28.40
C ASP A 175 -20.80 -20.89 29.49
N ASP A 176 -21.17 -20.96 30.76
CA ASP A 176 -20.25 -20.73 31.88
C ASP A 176 -19.06 -21.70 31.85
N ALA A 177 -19.29 -22.95 31.47
CA ALA A 177 -18.25 -23.96 31.32
C ALA A 177 -17.46 -23.85 30.02
N ILE A 178 -17.82 -22.97 29.10
CA ILE A 178 -17.02 -22.66 27.91
C ILE A 178 -16.19 -21.38 28.15
N GLU A 179 -16.73 -20.44 28.93
CA GLU A 179 -16.14 -19.11 29.16
C GLU A 179 -15.23 -19.06 30.39
N ASN A 180 -15.60 -19.72 31.48
CA ASN A 180 -14.77 -19.76 32.68
C ASN A 180 -13.84 -20.97 32.61
N GLN A 181 -12.52 -20.74 32.57
CA GLN A 181 -11.45 -21.76 32.60
C GLN A 181 -11.57 -22.82 33.74
N GLN A 182 -12.54 -22.67 34.65
CA GLN A 182 -12.98 -23.66 35.63
C GLN A 182 -13.79 -24.82 35.02
N ALA A 183 -14.19 -24.71 33.76
CA ALA A 183 -14.71 -25.75 32.88
C ALA A 183 -14.11 -27.12 33.21
N ASN A 184 -12.78 -27.24 33.13
CA ASN A 184 -12.07 -28.50 33.30
C ASN A 184 -12.39 -29.18 34.64
N ASN A 185 -12.59 -28.43 35.72
CA ASN A 185 -12.95 -28.98 37.03
C ASN A 185 -14.41 -29.45 37.09
N ILE A 186 -15.34 -28.68 36.52
CA ILE A 186 -16.78 -29.01 36.49
C ILE A 186 -17.00 -30.24 35.59
N PHE A 187 -16.33 -30.29 34.45
CA PHE A 187 -16.33 -31.42 33.53
C PHE A 187 -15.68 -32.67 34.14
N ALA A 188 -14.50 -32.53 34.76
CA ALA A 188 -13.85 -33.64 35.46
C ALA A 188 -14.77 -34.26 36.50
N GLN A 189 -15.45 -33.45 37.31
CA GLN A 189 -16.39 -33.98 38.31
C GLN A 189 -17.61 -34.66 37.67
N ALA A 190 -18.24 -34.06 36.66
CA ALA A 190 -19.41 -34.64 35.99
C ALA A 190 -19.08 -35.99 35.32
N VAL A 191 -17.90 -36.07 34.71
CA VAL A 191 -17.41 -37.24 33.98
C VAL A 191 -16.94 -38.35 34.94
N LEU A 192 -16.28 -38.01 36.06
CA LEU A 192 -15.84 -38.96 37.10
C LEU A 192 -17.02 -39.61 37.84
N ASN A 193 -18.15 -38.90 37.96
CA ASN A 193 -19.38 -39.43 38.56
C ASN A 193 -20.16 -40.38 37.64
N SER A 194 -19.76 -40.50 36.37
CA SER A 194 -20.36 -41.45 35.42
C SER A 194 -19.72 -42.84 35.53
N ASN A 195 -20.53 -43.90 35.58
CA ASN A 195 -20.10 -45.30 35.74
C ASN A 195 -19.25 -45.88 34.56
N ARG A 196 -18.80 -45.05 33.61
CA ARG A 196 -18.06 -45.44 32.39
C ARG A 196 -16.65 -44.84 32.35
N SER A 197 -15.79 -45.22 33.29
CA SER A 197 -14.46 -44.60 33.53
C SER A 197 -13.55 -44.45 32.29
N GLY A 198 -13.56 -45.40 31.34
CA GLY A 198 -12.70 -45.34 30.14
C GLY A 198 -13.17 -44.37 29.06
N GLU A 199 -14.46 -44.40 28.73
CA GLU A 199 -15.08 -43.52 27.74
C GLU A 199 -15.16 -42.07 28.25
N ALA A 200 -15.46 -41.95 29.55
CA ALA A 200 -15.39 -40.72 30.33
C ALA A 200 -14.05 -39.97 30.16
N ARG A 201 -12.92 -40.66 30.39
CA ARG A 201 -11.57 -40.05 30.25
C ARG A 201 -11.27 -39.57 28.83
N ARG A 202 -11.73 -40.30 27.80
CA ARG A 202 -11.51 -39.90 26.40
C ARG A 202 -12.31 -38.64 26.05
N VAL A 203 -13.57 -38.59 26.48
CA VAL A 203 -14.46 -37.44 26.27
C VAL A 203 -13.92 -36.19 26.98
N LEU A 204 -13.43 -36.35 28.20
CA LEU A 204 -12.80 -35.26 28.95
C LEU A 204 -11.58 -34.68 28.24
N LYS A 205 -10.70 -35.55 27.71
CA LYS A 205 -9.53 -35.09 26.95
C LYS A 205 -9.92 -34.34 25.67
N ASP A 206 -10.93 -34.80 24.94
CA ASP A 206 -11.44 -34.11 23.74
C ASP A 206 -12.02 -32.73 24.10
N ILE A 207 -12.71 -32.63 25.24
CA ILE A 207 -13.25 -31.38 25.77
C ILE A 207 -12.12 -30.40 26.12
N GLU A 208 -11.11 -30.83 26.88
CA GLU A 208 -9.95 -30.00 27.25
C GLU A 208 -9.22 -29.48 26.01
N ASP A 209 -8.96 -30.37 25.04
CA ASP A 209 -8.29 -30.04 23.79
C ASP A 209 -9.10 -29.00 22.98
N ARG A 210 -10.43 -29.16 22.89
CA ARG A 210 -11.30 -28.20 22.18
C ARG A 210 -11.39 -26.86 22.89
N HIS A 211 -11.47 -26.86 24.21
CA HIS A 211 -11.49 -25.62 24.97
C HIS A 211 -10.19 -24.84 24.77
N LYS A 212 -9.04 -25.51 24.77
CA LYS A 212 -7.75 -24.90 24.44
C LYS A 212 -7.75 -24.31 23.01
N ASP A 213 -8.30 -25.02 22.05
CA ASP A 213 -8.40 -24.53 20.67
C ASP A 213 -9.27 -23.26 20.59
N ILE A 214 -10.41 -23.23 21.29
CA ILE A 214 -11.30 -22.05 21.39
C ILE A 214 -10.54 -20.84 21.94
N LEU A 215 -9.84 -20.98 23.06
CA LEU A 215 -9.06 -19.88 23.65
C LEU A 215 -7.98 -19.35 22.70
N ASN A 216 -7.31 -20.24 21.97
CA ASN A 216 -6.31 -19.84 20.98
C ASN A 216 -6.97 -19.06 19.83
N ILE A 217 -8.14 -19.49 19.35
CA ILE A 217 -8.87 -18.80 18.29
C ILE A 217 -9.31 -17.40 18.76
N GLU A 218 -9.84 -17.27 19.97
CA GLU A 218 -10.21 -15.97 20.55
C GLU A 218 -9.02 -15.03 20.64
N LYS A 219 -7.88 -15.54 21.11
CA LYS A 219 -6.63 -14.77 21.14
C LYS A 219 -6.24 -14.30 19.74
N THR A 220 -6.26 -15.18 18.73
CA THR A 220 -5.96 -14.81 17.34
C THR A 220 -6.96 -13.77 16.81
N ILE A 221 -8.26 -13.89 17.08
CA ILE A 221 -9.28 -12.90 16.66
C ILE A 221 -8.96 -11.52 17.26
N ASN A 222 -8.62 -11.45 18.54
CA ASN A 222 -8.26 -10.20 19.20
C ASN A 222 -6.95 -9.60 18.62
N GLU A 223 -5.93 -10.43 18.38
CA GLU A 223 -4.69 -9.98 17.73
C GLU A 223 -4.97 -9.42 16.32
N LEU A 224 -5.87 -10.05 15.55
CA LEU A 224 -6.27 -9.58 14.22
C LEU A 224 -7.08 -8.28 14.27
N ALA A 225 -7.92 -8.08 15.30
CA ALA A 225 -8.65 -6.83 15.49
C ALA A 225 -7.68 -5.66 15.75
N THR A 226 -6.71 -5.85 16.66
CA THR A 226 -5.66 -4.85 16.89
C THR A 226 -4.83 -4.60 15.62
N MET A 227 -4.52 -5.65 14.85
CA MET A 227 -3.81 -5.53 13.57
C MET A 227 -4.60 -4.67 12.57
N PHE A 228 -5.92 -4.89 12.48
CA PHE A 228 -6.80 -4.14 11.59
C PHE A 228 -6.86 -2.65 11.96
N GLU A 229 -6.94 -2.34 13.25
CA GLU A 229 -6.90 -0.94 13.73
C GLU A 229 -5.58 -0.26 13.35
N GLN A 230 -4.46 -0.95 13.55
CA GLN A 230 -3.12 -0.43 13.20
C GLN A 230 -2.99 -0.15 11.70
N VAL A 231 -3.41 -1.10 10.84
CA VAL A 231 -3.36 -0.91 9.38
C VAL A 231 -4.32 0.18 8.93
N SER A 232 -5.49 0.30 9.56
CA SER A 232 -6.45 1.39 9.30
C SER A 232 -5.86 2.75 9.66
N GLY A 233 -5.12 2.83 10.76
CA GLY A 233 -4.35 4.01 11.15
C GLY A 233 -3.37 4.45 10.06
N MET A 234 -2.59 3.51 9.52
CA MET A 234 -1.64 3.80 8.42
C MET A 234 -2.34 4.38 7.18
N ILE A 235 -3.54 3.87 6.84
CA ILE A 235 -4.33 4.39 5.71
C ILE A 235 -4.84 5.81 5.99
N SER A 236 -5.25 6.08 7.23
CA SER A 236 -5.77 7.40 7.65
C SER A 236 -4.68 8.46 7.64
N GLU A 237 -3.50 8.17 8.20
CA GLU A 237 -2.36 9.10 8.23
C GLU A 237 -1.91 9.53 6.82
N GLN A 238 -2.09 8.66 5.83
CA GLN A 238 -1.72 8.94 4.45
C GLN A 238 -2.75 9.78 3.70
N GLN A 239 -4.02 9.76 4.11
CA GLN A 239 -5.06 10.57 3.47
C GLN A 239 -4.80 12.07 3.70
N GLU A 240 -4.43 12.46 4.92
CA GLU A 240 -4.09 13.85 5.26
C GLU A 240 -2.86 14.35 4.48
N MET A 241 -1.90 13.47 4.21
CA MET A 241 -0.72 13.81 3.43
C MET A 241 -1.04 14.01 1.94
N ILE A 242 -1.92 13.18 1.36
CA ILE A 242 -2.36 13.33 -0.04
C ILE A 242 -3.07 14.67 -0.22
N ASP A 243 -4.00 15.02 0.67
CA ASP A 243 -4.80 16.26 0.57
C ASP A 243 -3.89 17.51 0.64
N ASN A 244 -2.92 17.52 1.56
CA ASN A 244 -1.92 18.59 1.65
C ASN A 244 -0.99 18.64 0.43
N ILE A 245 -0.74 17.49 -0.20
CA ILE A 245 0.12 17.37 -1.36
C ILE A 245 -0.58 17.82 -2.65
N GLU A 246 -1.86 17.49 -2.84
CA GLU A 246 -2.68 17.92 -3.98
C GLU A 246 -2.72 19.45 -4.11
N ASN A 247 -2.93 20.16 -2.99
CA ASN A 247 -2.95 21.62 -2.96
C ASN A 247 -1.68 22.25 -3.56
N GLY A 248 -0.49 21.74 -3.23
CA GLY A 248 0.75 22.28 -3.79
C GLY A 248 1.17 21.72 -5.16
N VAL A 249 0.50 20.69 -5.70
CA VAL A 249 0.63 20.33 -7.13
C VAL A 249 -0.18 21.28 -7.99
N GLU A 250 -1.36 21.68 -7.52
CA GLU A 250 -2.13 22.77 -8.12
C GLU A 250 -1.29 24.06 -8.17
N ASP A 251 -0.66 24.44 -7.05
CA ASP A 251 0.24 25.60 -6.98
C ASP A 251 1.46 25.47 -7.91
N ALA A 252 2.10 24.30 -7.97
CA ALA A 252 3.28 24.09 -8.82
C ALA A 252 2.92 24.08 -10.31
N ASN A 253 1.77 23.50 -10.68
CA ASN A 253 1.25 23.56 -12.04
C ASN A 253 0.91 25.01 -12.43
N GLU A 254 0.29 25.77 -11.53
CA GLU A 254 0.01 27.20 -11.73
C GLU A 254 1.31 27.99 -11.93
N GLN A 255 2.37 27.71 -11.15
CA GLN A 255 3.69 28.33 -11.31
C GLN A 255 4.38 27.95 -12.64
N ILE A 256 4.25 26.70 -13.11
CA ILE A 256 4.79 26.29 -14.42
C ILE A 256 4.04 26.96 -15.57
N ILE A 257 2.71 27.08 -15.46
CA ILE A 257 1.88 27.80 -16.44
C ILE A 257 2.28 29.29 -16.47
N GLY A 258 2.45 29.90 -15.29
CA GLY A 258 2.94 31.26 -15.15
C GLY A 258 4.34 31.45 -15.76
N ALA A 259 5.29 30.57 -15.44
CA ALA A 259 6.65 30.59 -15.97
C ALA A 259 6.70 30.39 -17.50
N SER A 260 5.90 29.48 -18.04
CA SER A 260 5.75 29.26 -19.48
C SER A 260 5.23 30.52 -20.19
N SER A 261 4.26 31.21 -19.58
CA SER A 261 3.73 32.49 -20.06
C SER A 261 4.80 33.58 -20.06
N GLU A 262 5.58 33.70 -18.98
CA GLU A 262 6.68 34.66 -18.90
C GLU A 262 7.81 34.36 -19.90
N VAL A 263 8.14 33.08 -20.12
CA VAL A 263 9.09 32.65 -21.16
C VAL A 263 8.57 33.03 -22.55
N ALA A 264 7.28 32.83 -22.82
CA ALA A 264 6.66 33.22 -24.09
C ALA A 264 6.74 34.74 -24.31
N LYS A 265 6.45 35.55 -23.28
CA LYS A 265 6.62 37.02 -23.33
C LYS A 265 8.07 37.41 -23.58
N ALA A 266 9.02 36.78 -22.88
CA ALA A 266 10.47 37.04 -23.04
C ALA A 266 10.96 36.73 -24.46
N VAL A 267 10.45 35.67 -25.10
CA VAL A 267 10.75 35.36 -26.51
C VAL A 267 10.22 36.45 -27.45
N VAL A 268 9.02 36.97 -27.21
CA VAL A 268 8.45 38.07 -28.00
C VAL A 268 9.28 39.35 -27.83
N TYR A 269 9.66 39.70 -26.60
CA TYR A 269 10.53 40.85 -26.32
C TYR A 269 11.90 40.70 -26.99
N ARG A 270 12.53 39.52 -26.92
CA ARG A 270 13.80 39.24 -27.59
C ARG A 270 13.69 39.40 -29.11
N LYS A 271 12.59 38.93 -29.73
CA LYS A 271 12.33 39.11 -31.17
C LYS A 271 12.13 40.58 -31.54
N LYS A 272 11.43 41.37 -30.71
CA LYS A 272 11.25 42.81 -30.90
C LYS A 272 12.57 43.58 -30.78
N SER A 273 13.38 43.28 -29.76
CA SER A 273 14.68 43.93 -29.55
C SER A 273 15.64 43.72 -30.73
N ARG A 274 15.65 42.54 -31.35
CA ARG A 274 16.46 42.28 -32.56
C ARG A 274 16.04 43.10 -33.79
N LYS A 275 14.79 43.57 -33.86
CA LYS A 275 14.33 44.47 -34.94
C LYS A 275 14.76 45.93 -34.72
N VAL A 276 15.17 46.32 -33.52
CA VAL A 276 15.45 47.72 -33.13
C VAL A 276 16.96 48.04 -33.13
N ASN A 277 17.82 47.09 -33.48
CA ASN A 277 19.25 47.35 -33.71
C ASN A 277 19.54 47.81 -35.14
N THR A 278 18.79 48.81 -35.64
CA THR A 278 19.36 49.75 -36.61
C THR A 278 19.91 50.90 -35.77
N THR A 279 21.22 50.85 -35.51
CA THR A 279 21.95 51.98 -34.94
C THR A 279 21.59 53.24 -35.74
N PRO A 280 21.23 54.37 -35.12
CA PRO A 280 21.11 55.61 -35.86
C PRO A 280 22.52 55.94 -36.36
N THR A 281 22.77 55.71 -37.65
CA THR A 281 23.93 56.28 -38.33
C THR A 281 23.76 57.79 -38.25
N LEU A 282 24.45 58.43 -37.31
CA LEU A 282 24.54 59.89 -37.26
C LEU A 282 25.00 60.36 -38.65
N PRO A 283 24.34 61.37 -39.26
CA PRO A 283 24.69 61.82 -40.59
C PRO A 283 26.11 62.39 -40.56
N THR A 284 27.06 61.70 -41.20
CA THR A 284 28.47 62.12 -41.31
C THR A 284 28.64 63.50 -41.97
N SER A 285 27.58 64.03 -42.59
CA SER A 285 27.48 65.38 -43.14
C SER A 285 27.69 66.49 -42.10
N SER A 286 27.20 66.35 -40.87
CA SER A 286 27.32 67.41 -39.86
C SER A 286 28.73 67.55 -39.28
N LEU A 287 29.51 66.46 -39.25
CA LEU A 287 30.93 66.51 -38.83
C LEU A 287 31.82 67.16 -39.90
N PHE A 288 31.49 67.00 -41.19
CA PHE A 288 32.22 67.66 -42.28
C PHE A 288 32.03 69.18 -42.25
N TYR A 289 30.82 69.67 -42.00
CA TYR A 289 30.54 71.10 -41.90
C TYR A 289 31.32 71.79 -40.75
N ILE A 290 31.42 71.12 -39.60
CA ILE A 290 32.16 71.65 -38.43
C ILE A 290 33.66 71.73 -38.72
N LEU A 291 34.23 70.72 -39.40
CA LEU A 291 35.64 70.72 -39.80
C LEU A 291 35.94 71.79 -40.87
N THR A 292 35.05 72.02 -41.83
CA THR A 292 35.22 73.08 -42.83
C THR A 292 35.09 74.48 -42.23
N LEU A 293 34.20 74.67 -41.25
CA LEU A 293 34.04 75.94 -40.53
C LEU A 293 35.25 76.24 -39.64
N SER A 294 35.83 75.24 -38.96
CA SER A 294 37.03 75.45 -38.15
C SER A 294 38.26 75.76 -39.01
N TYR A 295 38.38 75.15 -40.20
CA TYR A 295 39.49 75.43 -41.13
C TYR A 295 39.39 76.85 -41.71
N PHE A 296 38.18 77.33 -42.02
CA PHE A 296 37.96 78.69 -42.51
C PHE A 296 38.31 79.76 -41.46
N PHE A 297 38.04 79.50 -40.18
CA PHE A 297 38.34 80.42 -39.08
C PHE A 297 39.83 80.48 -38.70
N LEU A 298 40.62 79.46 -39.08
CA LEU A 298 42.08 79.43 -38.85
C LEU A 298 42.90 80.10 -39.98
N LEU A 299 42.26 80.44 -41.11
CA LEU A 299 42.90 81.08 -42.27
C LEU A 299 42.54 82.56 -42.47
N SER A 300 41.75 83.15 -41.56
CA SER A 300 41.48 84.61 -41.48
C SER A 300 42.17 85.22 -40.27
#